data_AF-A0A9W8PHJ5-F1
#
_entry.id   AF-A0A9W8PHJ5-F1
#
_cell.length_a   1.000
_cell.length_b   1.000
_cell.length_c   1.000
_cell.angle_alpha   90.00
_cell.angle_beta   90.00
_cell.angle_gamma   90.00
#
_symmetry.space_group_name_H-M   'P 1'
#
loop_
_entity.id
_entity.type
_entity.pdbx_description
1 polymer ?
#
loop_
_entity_poly.entity_id
_entity_poly.type
_entity_poly.pdbx_seq_one_letter_code
_entity_poly.pdbx_strand_id
1 'polypeptide(L)'
;MASDRDYLLSLQAVRDHASKVFQAAKRGNLKHFDYDESRIGEVADYVSKVIDRDFGPDKYDTIPPHGRWQHFEVGGVSRVDSLIKEWSSEAEVDKTEITRRLVDLFFVSVLLDAGAGDVWRFKEPGSGQEVVRSEGIAVASLHMFKAGAFSSDSSSKNRVDGKGLVQLKEPDFNNHFQVATENPMVGVSSRVQLLQAVGSSLLKNPEMFGESGRPGNLVDYLMTKASGSKTLSYEQLWSCLQTLLIPSWPGNRTVFNGQPIGDAWPLEVLTDIADEQGDKQERSRIQPFHKLTQWLAYSLSVIFERQMGYNWEKMELGTGLPEYRNGGVFVDLGVLKLKPDDLQAGKVSSGQELPQFDASSDVVVEWRAMTVALLDELHQVLQSRYKPRGVELSLLQMLEAGSWKSGRELAAEHRPDTKCSPILVISDGTLY
;
A
#
# COMPACT_ATOMS: atom_id res chain seq x y z
N MET A 1 29.13 4.90 3.23
CA MET A 1 28.32 5.14 2.02
C MET A 1 27.29 4.04 1.98
N ALA A 2 26.01 4.37 1.83
CA ALA A 2 24.97 3.36 1.62
C ALA A 2 25.32 2.56 0.34
N SER A 3 25.10 1.25 0.34
CA SER A 3 25.33 0.46 -0.87
C SER A 3 24.31 0.82 -1.95
N ASP A 4 24.60 0.53 -3.22
CA ASP A 4 23.65 0.72 -4.32
C ASP A 4 22.33 -0.01 -4.07
N ARG A 5 22.40 -1.16 -3.39
CA ARG A 5 21.21 -1.91 -2.96
C ARG A 5 20.43 -1.14 -1.90
N ASP A 6 21.10 -0.63 -0.86
CA ASP A 6 20.43 0.14 0.20
C ASP A 6 19.76 1.39 -0.37
N TYR A 7 20.36 2.02 -1.38
CA TYR A 7 19.73 3.09 -2.14
C TYR A 7 18.43 2.61 -2.81
N LEU A 8 18.45 1.51 -3.58
CA LEU A 8 17.25 0.96 -4.22
C LEU A 8 16.15 0.54 -3.23
N LEU A 9 16.50 0.24 -1.97
CA LEU A 9 15.55 -0.07 -0.90
C LEU A 9 14.97 1.19 -0.21
N SER A 10 15.48 2.38 -0.51
CA SER A 10 15.08 3.64 0.11
C SER A 10 13.86 4.28 -0.56
N LEU A 11 13.09 5.05 0.19
CA LEU A 11 12.05 5.93 -0.35
C LEU A 11 12.62 7.02 -1.28
N GLN A 12 13.86 7.46 -1.01
CA GLN A 12 14.54 8.43 -1.85
C GLN A 12 14.70 7.90 -3.28
N ALA A 13 15.10 6.64 -3.46
CA ALA A 13 15.23 6.06 -4.79
C ALA A 13 13.88 5.92 -5.51
N VAL A 14 12.78 5.65 -4.78
CA VAL A 14 11.42 5.61 -5.34
C VAL A 14 11.09 6.95 -6.01
N ARG A 15 11.27 8.05 -5.26
CA ARG A 15 10.98 9.40 -5.75
C ARG A 15 11.97 9.88 -6.80
N ASP A 16 13.28 9.66 -6.61
CA ASP A 16 14.33 10.08 -7.55
C ASP A 16 14.10 9.49 -8.94
N HIS A 17 13.81 8.19 -9.00
CA HIS A 17 13.65 7.50 -10.28
C HIS A 17 12.31 7.85 -10.94
N ALA A 18 11.23 7.96 -10.16
CA ALA A 18 9.95 8.43 -10.67
C ALA A 18 10.06 9.86 -11.23
N SER A 19 10.84 10.73 -10.58
CA SER A 19 11.10 12.09 -11.04
C SER A 19 11.86 12.10 -12.38
N LYS A 20 12.87 11.22 -12.58
CA LYS A 20 13.55 11.08 -13.87
C LYS A 20 12.58 10.68 -14.99
N VAL A 21 11.69 9.71 -14.72
CA VAL A 21 10.64 9.28 -15.66
C VAL A 21 9.69 10.43 -15.97
N PHE A 22 9.27 11.19 -14.96
CA PHE A 22 8.42 12.37 -15.16
C PHE A 22 9.08 13.45 -16.01
N GLN A 23 10.38 13.70 -15.81
CA GLN A 23 11.12 14.62 -16.68
C GLN A 23 11.20 14.09 -18.13
N ALA A 24 11.31 12.79 -18.34
CA ALA A 24 11.22 12.19 -19.68
C ALA A 24 9.82 12.35 -20.28
N ALA A 25 8.77 12.22 -19.48
CA ALA A 25 7.39 12.47 -19.91
C ALA A 25 7.16 13.89 -20.41
N LYS A 26 7.70 14.90 -19.72
CA LYS A 26 7.65 16.31 -20.18
C LYS A 26 8.34 16.53 -21.53
N ARG A 27 9.24 15.63 -21.94
CA ARG A 27 9.92 15.67 -23.25
C ARG A 27 9.27 14.79 -24.31
N GLY A 28 8.21 14.04 -23.96
CA GLY A 28 7.59 13.06 -24.86
C GLY A 28 8.39 11.76 -25.03
N ASN A 29 9.29 11.45 -24.09
CA ASN A 29 10.22 10.32 -24.17
C ASN A 29 9.78 9.09 -23.38
N LEU A 30 8.52 9.02 -22.94
CA LEU A 30 7.97 7.79 -22.39
C LEU A 30 7.86 6.73 -23.49
N LYS A 31 7.97 5.45 -23.12
CA LYS A 31 7.86 4.33 -24.05
C LYS A 31 6.41 4.01 -24.37
N HIS A 32 5.55 3.97 -23.35
CA HIS A 32 4.22 3.38 -23.43
C HIS A 32 3.07 4.38 -23.30
N PHE A 33 3.33 5.55 -22.74
CA PHE A 33 2.30 6.58 -22.55
C PHE A 33 2.64 7.90 -23.25
N ASP A 34 1.62 8.59 -23.73
CA ASP A 34 1.66 10.02 -24.00
C ASP A 34 1.21 10.78 -22.75
N TYR A 35 1.99 11.78 -22.33
CA TYR A 35 1.69 12.64 -21.19
C TYR A 35 1.14 14.00 -21.63
N ASP A 36 -0.01 14.39 -21.08
CA ASP A 36 -0.70 15.64 -21.37
C ASP A 36 -0.73 16.54 -20.12
N GLU A 37 0.27 17.41 -19.97
CA GLU A 37 0.40 18.33 -18.84
C GLU A 37 -0.82 19.25 -18.69
N SER A 38 -1.49 19.60 -19.79
CA SER A 38 -2.63 20.52 -19.77
C SER A 38 -3.83 19.97 -18.99
N ARG A 39 -3.89 18.64 -18.81
CA ARG A 39 -4.99 17.93 -18.13
C ARG A 39 -4.84 17.85 -16.62
N ILE A 40 -3.68 18.20 -16.04
CA ILE A 40 -3.50 18.09 -14.58
C ILE A 40 -4.48 18.99 -13.81
N GLY A 41 -4.87 20.12 -14.39
CA GLY A 41 -5.89 21.01 -13.83
C GLY A 41 -7.26 20.35 -13.70
N GLU A 42 -7.66 19.53 -14.68
CA GLU A 42 -8.93 18.79 -14.67
C GLU A 42 -8.91 17.70 -13.59
N VAL A 43 -7.78 17.01 -13.40
CA VAL A 43 -7.60 16.06 -12.28
C VAL A 43 -7.74 16.77 -10.94
N ALA A 44 -7.06 17.89 -10.77
CA ALA A 44 -7.14 18.68 -9.54
C ALA A 44 -8.56 19.22 -9.30
N ASP A 45 -9.33 19.56 -10.35
CA ASP A 45 -10.73 19.98 -10.24
C ASP A 45 -11.61 18.84 -9.73
N TYR A 46 -11.49 17.66 -10.33
CA TYR A 46 -12.28 16.49 -9.92
C TYR A 46 -11.95 16.11 -8.47
N VAL A 47 -10.66 15.97 -8.15
CA VAL A 47 -10.20 15.62 -6.81
C VAL A 47 -10.61 16.68 -5.77
N SER A 48 -10.54 17.96 -6.10
CA SER A 48 -11.00 19.03 -5.21
C SER A 48 -12.50 18.92 -4.95
N LYS A 49 -13.32 18.62 -5.97
CA LYS A 49 -14.76 18.44 -5.80
C LYS A 49 -15.09 17.27 -4.86
N VAL A 50 -14.36 16.15 -4.97
CA VAL A 50 -14.56 14.99 -4.09
C VAL A 50 -14.21 15.35 -2.63
N ILE A 51 -13.06 15.98 -2.41
CA ILE A 51 -12.63 16.41 -1.07
C ILE A 51 -13.63 17.44 -0.49
N ASP A 52 -13.99 18.47 -1.27
CA ASP A 52 -14.89 19.54 -0.83
C ASP A 52 -16.32 19.05 -0.56
N ARG A 53 -16.80 18.06 -1.33
CA ARG A 53 -18.11 17.43 -1.08
C ARG A 53 -18.17 16.78 0.30
N ASP A 54 -17.10 16.10 0.70
CA ASP A 54 -17.10 15.26 1.90
C ASP A 54 -16.62 16.00 3.16
N PHE A 55 -15.75 17.00 2.99
CA PHE A 55 -15.08 17.69 4.10
C PHE A 55 -15.18 19.22 4.03
N GLY A 56 -15.61 19.78 2.91
CA GLY A 56 -15.77 21.23 2.76
C GLY A 56 -17.03 21.76 3.45
N PRO A 57 -17.04 23.05 3.84
CA PRO A 57 -15.93 24.00 3.77
C PRO A 57 -15.06 24.04 5.05
N ASP A 58 -15.32 23.21 6.06
CA ASP A 58 -14.82 23.42 7.43
C ASP A 58 -14.32 22.17 8.18
N LYS A 59 -14.23 21.00 7.53
CA LYS A 59 -13.84 19.72 8.17
C LYS A 59 -12.58 19.09 7.59
N TYR A 60 -11.76 19.85 6.89
CA TYR A 60 -10.54 19.32 6.26
C TYR A 60 -9.54 18.72 7.27
N ASP A 61 -9.51 19.24 8.50
CA ASP A 61 -8.71 18.73 9.62
C ASP A 61 -9.16 17.33 10.08
N THR A 62 -10.40 16.93 9.78
CA THR A 62 -10.94 15.61 10.11
C THR A 62 -10.60 14.54 9.07
N ILE A 63 -10.00 14.92 7.93
CA ILE A 63 -9.59 13.97 6.90
C ILE A 63 -8.54 13.04 7.52
N PRO A 64 -8.81 11.73 7.61
CA PRO A 64 -7.82 10.81 8.12
C PRO A 64 -6.66 10.65 7.12
N PRO A 65 -5.44 10.36 7.60
CA PRO A 65 -4.36 9.92 6.72
C PRO A 65 -4.71 8.57 6.09
N HIS A 66 -4.32 8.38 4.83
CA HIS A 66 -4.51 7.12 4.11
C HIS A 66 -3.82 5.95 4.81
N GLY A 67 -4.58 4.90 5.12
CA GLY A 67 -4.07 3.73 5.81
C GLY A 67 -5.14 2.67 6.09
N ARG A 68 -4.73 1.57 6.74
CA ARG A 68 -5.60 0.43 6.99
C ARG A 68 -6.74 0.70 7.98
N TRP A 69 -6.62 1.74 8.81
CA TRP A 69 -7.60 2.04 9.86
C TRP A 69 -9.00 2.24 9.28
N GLN A 70 -9.12 3.05 8.22
CA GLN A 70 -10.39 3.42 7.59
C GLN A 70 -11.08 2.20 6.98
N HIS A 71 -10.32 1.21 6.50
CA HIS A 71 -10.87 -0.03 5.96
C HIS A 71 -11.57 -0.88 7.03
N PHE A 72 -11.08 -0.89 8.27
CA PHE A 72 -11.78 -1.58 9.37
C PHE A 72 -13.09 -0.89 9.75
N GLU A 73 -13.20 0.40 9.47
CA GLU A 73 -14.34 1.26 9.84
C GLU A 73 -15.43 1.32 8.76
N VAL A 74 -15.30 0.49 7.72
CA VAL A 74 -16.27 0.40 6.62
C VAL A 74 -17.70 0.18 7.15
N GLY A 75 -18.66 0.90 6.58
CA GLY A 75 -20.04 0.88 7.03
C GLY A 75 -20.34 1.69 8.29
N GLY A 76 -19.39 2.51 8.76
CA GLY A 76 -19.57 3.33 9.96
C GLY A 76 -19.55 2.52 11.26
N VAL A 77 -18.89 1.36 11.24
CA VAL A 77 -18.79 0.47 12.40
C VAL A 77 -17.42 0.60 13.04
N SER A 78 -17.38 1.03 14.30
CA SER A 78 -16.15 1.27 15.06
C SER A 78 -15.47 0.02 15.59
N ARG A 79 -14.99 -0.81 14.66
CA ARG A 79 -14.38 -2.12 14.96
C ARG A 79 -13.08 -1.97 15.74
N VAL A 80 -12.23 -1.02 15.38
CA VAL A 80 -10.92 -0.85 16.05
C VAL A 80 -11.12 -0.25 17.44
N ASP A 81 -11.97 0.76 17.58
CA ASP A 81 -12.27 1.36 18.89
C ASP A 81 -12.96 0.36 19.83
N SER A 82 -13.81 -0.52 19.29
CA SER A 82 -14.41 -1.61 20.06
C SER A 82 -13.36 -2.58 20.60
N LEU A 83 -12.36 -2.94 19.78
CA LEU A 83 -11.22 -3.77 20.23
C LEU A 83 -10.38 -3.07 21.30
N ILE A 84 -10.06 -1.79 21.10
CA ILE A 84 -9.31 -1.01 22.08
C ILE A 84 -10.05 -0.96 23.42
N LYS A 85 -11.37 -0.74 23.39
CA LYS A 85 -12.21 -0.71 24.60
C LYS A 85 -12.27 -2.08 25.29
N GLU A 86 -12.39 -3.15 24.52
CA GLU A 86 -12.33 -4.54 25.02
C GLU A 86 -11.00 -4.78 25.75
N TRP A 87 -9.88 -4.53 25.07
CA TRP A 87 -8.53 -4.76 25.64
C TRP A 87 -8.22 -3.86 26.83
N SER A 88 -8.69 -2.61 26.82
CA SER A 88 -8.51 -1.69 27.95
C SER A 88 -9.22 -2.15 29.23
N SER A 89 -10.17 -3.09 29.12
CA SER A 89 -10.86 -3.68 30.27
C SER A 89 -10.21 -4.97 30.79
N GLU A 90 -9.24 -5.51 30.06
CA GLU A 90 -8.47 -6.69 30.50
C GLU A 90 -7.48 -6.30 31.60
N ALA A 91 -7.33 -7.17 32.60
CA ALA A 91 -6.27 -7.00 33.61
C ALA A 91 -4.90 -7.10 32.93
N GLU A 92 -3.94 -6.27 33.38
CA GLU A 92 -2.54 -6.27 32.91
C GLU A 92 -2.33 -5.85 31.44
N VAL A 93 -3.35 -5.33 30.75
CA VAL A 93 -3.22 -4.77 29.40
C VAL A 93 -3.07 -3.26 29.47
N ASP A 94 -1.82 -2.79 29.35
CA ASP A 94 -1.50 -1.37 29.31
C ASP A 94 -1.65 -0.79 27.88
N LYS A 95 -1.49 0.53 27.79
CA LYS A 95 -1.57 1.25 26.51
C LYS A 95 -0.51 0.79 25.50
N THR A 96 0.65 0.37 25.99
CA THR A 96 1.73 -0.17 25.17
C THR A 96 1.28 -1.49 24.54
N GLU A 97 0.72 -2.41 25.32
CA GLU A 97 0.23 -3.70 24.83
C GLU A 97 -0.95 -3.55 23.86
N ILE A 98 -1.88 -2.62 24.09
CA ILE A 98 -2.92 -2.26 23.11
C ILE A 98 -2.28 -1.85 21.78
N THR A 99 -1.25 -1.01 21.85
CA THR A 99 -0.52 -0.56 20.66
C THR A 99 0.16 -1.76 19.96
N ARG A 100 0.77 -2.70 20.71
CA ARG A 100 1.36 -3.93 20.14
C ARG A 100 0.30 -4.78 19.44
N ARG A 101 -0.87 -4.98 20.05
CA ARG A 101 -1.97 -5.77 19.45
C ARG A 101 -2.55 -5.10 18.20
N LEU A 102 -2.64 -3.77 18.17
CA LEU A 102 -3.04 -3.03 16.95
C LEU A 102 -1.99 -3.16 15.85
N VAL A 103 -0.70 -3.05 16.19
CA VAL A 103 0.39 -3.30 15.24
C VAL A 103 0.30 -4.73 14.70
N ASP A 104 0.10 -5.74 15.55
CA ASP A 104 -0.09 -7.14 15.12
C ASP A 104 -1.23 -7.26 14.10
N LEU A 105 -2.43 -6.72 14.42
CA LEU A 105 -3.60 -6.75 13.55
C LEU A 105 -3.36 -6.04 12.21
N PHE A 106 -2.88 -4.79 12.24
CA PHE A 106 -2.68 -3.99 11.04
C PHE A 106 -1.60 -4.60 10.15
N PHE A 107 -0.56 -5.17 10.77
CA PHE A 107 0.55 -5.81 10.07
C PHE A 107 0.07 -6.97 9.19
N VAL A 108 -0.61 -7.96 9.76
CA VAL A 108 -1.13 -9.09 8.97
C VAL A 108 -2.23 -8.66 8.01
N SER A 109 -3.08 -7.70 8.42
CA SER A 109 -4.16 -7.21 7.57
C SER A 109 -3.62 -6.57 6.29
N VAL A 110 -2.64 -5.68 6.40
CA VAL A 110 -2.01 -5.02 5.25
C VAL A 110 -1.37 -6.03 4.32
N LEU A 111 -0.59 -6.99 4.85
CA LEU A 111 0.08 -8.02 4.04
C LEU A 111 -0.90 -8.95 3.29
N LEU A 112 -2.19 -8.92 3.59
CA LEU A 112 -3.21 -9.69 2.90
C LEU A 112 -3.93 -8.90 1.80
N ASP A 113 -3.69 -7.60 1.62
CA ASP A 113 -4.47 -6.73 0.72
C ASP A 113 -4.07 -6.75 -0.75
N ALA A 114 -3.79 -7.91 -1.32
CA ALA A 114 -3.29 -8.00 -2.70
C ALA A 114 -4.39 -8.02 -3.77
N GLY A 115 -5.55 -7.42 -3.47
CA GLY A 115 -6.76 -7.50 -4.29
C GLY A 115 -7.50 -8.84 -4.18
N ALA A 116 -8.80 -8.81 -3.90
CA ALA A 116 -9.62 -10.01 -3.70
C ALA A 116 -10.23 -10.60 -4.99
N GLY A 117 -9.93 -10.00 -6.15
CA GLY A 117 -10.76 -10.13 -7.36
C GLY A 117 -12.07 -9.36 -7.25
N ASP A 118 -12.91 -9.48 -8.28
CA ASP A 118 -14.16 -8.69 -8.39
C ASP A 118 -15.41 -9.40 -7.82
N VAL A 119 -15.30 -10.70 -7.49
CA VAL A 119 -16.44 -11.53 -7.09
C VAL A 119 -16.48 -11.85 -5.60
N TRP A 120 -15.31 -11.95 -4.94
CA TRP A 120 -15.23 -12.31 -3.53
C TRP A 120 -15.92 -11.28 -2.64
N ARG A 121 -16.68 -11.77 -1.65
CA ARG A 121 -17.33 -10.95 -0.61
C ARG A 121 -17.13 -11.60 0.75
N PHE A 122 -16.95 -10.78 1.77
CA PHE A 122 -16.96 -11.23 3.16
C PHE A 122 -18.27 -10.81 3.81
N LYS A 123 -19.00 -11.79 4.34
CA LYS A 123 -20.21 -11.55 5.12
C LYS A 123 -19.85 -11.53 6.60
N GLU A 124 -19.89 -10.35 7.20
CA GLU A 124 -19.46 -10.17 8.58
C GLU A 124 -20.35 -10.95 9.57
N PRO A 125 -19.77 -11.83 10.41
CA PRO A 125 -20.52 -12.54 11.44
C PRO A 125 -21.20 -11.57 12.43
N GLY A 126 -22.48 -11.83 12.73
CA GLY A 126 -23.28 -11.02 13.66
C GLY A 126 -24.07 -9.90 12.97
N SER A 127 -23.42 -9.04 12.18
CA SER A 127 -24.11 -7.96 11.44
C SER A 127 -24.77 -8.46 10.16
N GLY A 128 -24.19 -9.48 9.52
CA GLY A 128 -24.60 -9.95 8.19
C GLY A 128 -24.23 -8.99 7.06
N GLN A 129 -23.50 -7.91 7.35
CA GLN A 129 -23.06 -6.93 6.36
C GLN A 129 -22.09 -7.59 5.37
N GLU A 130 -22.32 -7.38 4.08
CA GLU A 130 -21.40 -7.80 3.03
C GLU A 130 -20.43 -6.66 2.69
N VAL A 131 -19.14 -6.98 2.73
CA VAL A 131 -18.03 -6.08 2.41
C VAL A 131 -17.11 -6.76 1.39
N VAL A 132 -16.51 -5.98 0.49
CA VAL A 132 -15.75 -6.49 -0.65
C VAL A 132 -14.39 -5.80 -0.74
N ARG A 133 -13.50 -6.31 -1.61
CA ARG A 133 -12.19 -5.69 -1.89
C ARG A 133 -11.37 -5.45 -0.62
N SER A 134 -10.63 -4.35 -0.54
CA SER A 134 -9.69 -4.03 0.53
C SER A 134 -10.35 -3.89 1.90
N GLU A 135 -11.57 -3.35 1.93
CA GLU A 135 -12.40 -3.25 3.13
C GLU A 135 -12.86 -4.63 3.61
N GLY A 136 -13.30 -5.49 2.68
CA GLY A 136 -13.64 -6.88 3.00
C GLY A 136 -12.46 -7.68 3.55
N ILE A 137 -11.27 -7.53 2.96
CA ILE A 137 -10.03 -8.15 3.46
C ILE A 137 -9.71 -7.63 4.87
N ALA A 138 -9.88 -6.33 5.12
CA ALA A 138 -9.66 -5.77 6.45
C ALA A 138 -10.57 -6.44 7.48
N VAL A 139 -11.88 -6.47 7.25
CA VAL A 139 -12.83 -7.08 8.18
C VAL A 139 -12.57 -8.60 8.34
N ALA A 140 -12.34 -9.34 7.26
CA ALA A 140 -12.02 -10.77 7.33
C ALA A 140 -10.75 -11.04 8.16
N SER A 141 -9.68 -10.27 7.92
CA SER A 141 -8.42 -10.38 8.67
C SER A 141 -8.59 -10.04 10.16
N LEU A 142 -9.48 -9.10 10.51
CA LEU A 142 -9.82 -8.79 11.89
C LEU A 142 -10.50 -9.98 12.57
N HIS A 143 -11.47 -10.62 11.93
CA HIS A 143 -12.12 -11.80 12.49
C HIS A 143 -11.16 -12.99 12.62
N MET A 144 -10.29 -13.19 11.62
CA MET A 144 -9.23 -14.20 11.67
C MET A 144 -8.24 -13.94 12.83
N PHE A 145 -7.86 -12.69 13.04
CA PHE A 145 -7.02 -12.27 14.17
C PHE A 145 -7.71 -12.53 15.51
N LYS A 146 -8.98 -12.12 15.67
CA LYS A 146 -9.76 -12.40 16.90
C LYS A 146 -9.92 -13.88 17.20
N ALA A 147 -9.90 -14.73 16.17
CA ALA A 147 -9.97 -16.17 16.33
C ALA A 147 -8.64 -16.80 16.82
N GLY A 148 -7.54 -16.06 16.81
CA GLY A 148 -6.22 -16.55 17.19
C GLY A 148 -5.46 -17.27 16.09
N ALA A 149 -5.91 -17.18 14.83
CA ALA A 149 -5.33 -17.95 13.72
C ALA A 149 -3.88 -17.54 13.37
N PHE A 150 -3.41 -16.39 13.85
CA PHE A 150 -2.05 -15.90 13.62
C PHE A 150 -1.10 -16.08 14.82
N SER A 151 -1.57 -16.69 15.92
CA SER A 151 -0.74 -16.96 17.10
C SER A 151 -0.46 -18.45 17.25
N SER A 152 0.75 -18.78 17.71
CA SER A 152 1.10 -20.14 18.13
C SER A 152 0.69 -20.45 19.58
N ASP A 153 0.18 -19.47 20.33
CA ASP A 153 -0.28 -19.62 21.71
C ASP A 153 -1.81 -19.45 21.78
N SER A 154 -2.52 -20.54 22.03
CA SER A 154 -3.99 -20.55 22.10
C SER A 154 -4.58 -19.75 23.28
N SER A 155 -3.75 -19.40 24.27
CA SER A 155 -4.13 -18.50 25.37
C SER A 155 -4.02 -17.02 24.98
N SER A 156 -3.31 -16.69 23.89
CA SER A 156 -3.04 -15.33 23.42
C SER A 156 -3.65 -15.06 22.04
N LYS A 157 -4.97 -15.17 21.89
CA LYS A 157 -5.65 -15.09 20.57
C LYS A 157 -5.46 -13.76 19.84
N ASN A 158 -5.52 -12.63 20.55
CA ASN A 158 -5.41 -11.29 19.94
C ASN A 158 -3.93 -10.89 19.76
N ARG A 159 -3.13 -11.76 19.14
CA ARG A 159 -1.69 -11.60 18.92
C ARG A 159 -1.26 -12.25 17.62
N VAL A 160 -0.14 -11.77 17.06
CA VAL A 160 0.56 -12.41 15.94
C VAL A 160 1.95 -12.82 16.42
N ASP A 161 2.43 -13.99 16.00
CA ASP A 161 3.83 -14.39 16.22
C ASP A 161 4.37 -15.21 15.05
N GLY A 162 5.70 -15.24 14.93
CA GLY A 162 6.37 -15.82 13.77
C GLY A 162 6.06 -17.32 13.59
N LYS A 163 5.91 -18.06 14.70
CA LYS A 163 5.52 -19.49 14.63
C LYS A 163 4.08 -19.65 14.17
N GLY A 164 3.16 -18.84 14.67
CA GLY A 164 1.76 -18.83 14.23
C GLY A 164 1.64 -18.58 12.72
N LEU A 165 2.37 -17.59 12.20
CA LEU A 165 2.39 -17.31 10.77
C LEU A 165 3.02 -18.45 9.93
N VAL A 166 4.11 -19.05 10.40
CA VAL A 166 4.75 -20.21 9.72
C VAL A 166 3.82 -21.42 9.66
N GLN A 167 2.97 -21.60 10.67
CA GLN A 167 2.07 -22.75 10.78
C GLN A 167 0.73 -22.55 10.05
N LEU A 168 0.44 -21.33 9.58
CA LEU A 168 -0.82 -21.02 8.91
C LEU A 168 -1.01 -21.89 7.66
N LYS A 169 -2.21 -22.43 7.47
CA LYS A 169 -2.55 -23.26 6.32
C LYS A 169 -3.68 -22.67 5.49
N GLU A 170 -3.69 -23.01 4.20
CA GLU A 170 -4.77 -22.58 3.30
C GLU A 170 -6.18 -22.95 3.76
N PRO A 171 -6.47 -24.15 4.32
CA PRO A 171 -7.80 -24.46 4.82
C PRO A 171 -8.27 -23.52 5.95
N ASP A 172 -7.36 -23.13 6.85
CA ASP A 172 -7.66 -22.21 7.94
C ASP A 172 -7.95 -20.81 7.37
N PHE A 173 -7.13 -20.35 6.43
CA PHE A 173 -7.36 -19.11 5.70
C PHE A 173 -8.71 -19.11 4.99
N ASN A 174 -9.02 -20.16 4.22
CA ASN A 174 -10.26 -20.29 3.46
C ASN A 174 -11.49 -20.22 4.38
N ASN A 175 -11.44 -20.89 5.52
CA ASN A 175 -12.52 -20.84 6.51
C ASN A 175 -12.74 -19.41 7.02
N HIS A 176 -11.67 -18.71 7.41
CA HIS A 176 -11.78 -17.35 7.96
C HIS A 176 -12.11 -16.28 6.91
N PHE A 177 -11.68 -16.47 5.66
CA PHE A 177 -11.98 -15.58 4.54
C PHE A 177 -13.23 -15.99 3.76
N GLN A 178 -13.95 -17.01 4.21
CA GLN A 178 -15.17 -17.52 3.56
C GLN A 178 -14.94 -17.89 2.08
N VAL A 179 -13.74 -18.39 1.75
CA VAL A 179 -13.38 -18.78 0.40
C VAL A 179 -14.00 -20.13 0.09
N ALA A 180 -14.83 -20.16 -0.95
CA ALA A 180 -15.51 -21.35 -1.45
C ALA A 180 -15.61 -21.29 -2.97
N THR A 181 -16.10 -22.37 -3.60
CA THR A 181 -16.27 -22.41 -5.07
C THR A 181 -17.22 -21.31 -5.56
N GLU A 182 -18.26 -21.03 -4.78
CA GLU A 182 -19.26 -19.98 -5.02
C GLU A 182 -18.81 -18.58 -4.57
N ASN A 183 -17.72 -18.48 -3.80
CA ASN A 183 -17.15 -17.22 -3.32
C ASN A 183 -15.61 -17.24 -3.45
N PRO A 184 -15.08 -17.33 -4.68
CA PRO A 184 -13.66 -17.55 -4.90
C PRO A 184 -12.85 -16.27 -4.66
N MET A 185 -11.68 -16.41 -4.06
CA MET A 185 -10.71 -15.32 -3.85
C MET A 185 -9.44 -15.61 -4.65
N VAL A 186 -8.95 -14.62 -5.40
CA VAL A 186 -7.71 -14.74 -6.17
C VAL A 186 -6.50 -14.70 -5.22
N GLY A 187 -5.50 -15.56 -5.44
CA GLY A 187 -4.20 -15.49 -4.77
C GLY A 187 -4.20 -15.93 -3.29
N VAL A 188 -5.04 -16.90 -2.91
CA VAL A 188 -5.04 -17.47 -1.55
C VAL A 188 -3.68 -18.11 -1.21
N SER A 189 -3.20 -19.02 -2.06
CA SER A 189 -1.93 -19.72 -1.83
C SER A 189 -0.77 -18.76 -1.66
N SER A 190 -0.68 -17.74 -2.52
CA SER A 190 0.36 -16.73 -2.46
C SER A 190 0.32 -15.91 -1.16
N ARG A 191 -0.88 -15.59 -0.63
CA ARG A 191 -1.03 -14.90 0.66
C ARG A 191 -0.57 -15.73 1.84
N VAL A 192 -0.95 -17.01 1.87
CA VAL A 192 -0.52 -17.93 2.93
C VAL A 192 1.00 -18.11 2.91
N GLN A 193 1.57 -18.34 1.72
CA GLN A 193 3.02 -18.46 1.55
C GLN A 193 3.76 -17.18 1.94
N LEU A 194 3.22 -16.00 1.59
CA LEU A 194 3.78 -14.71 2.00
C LEU A 194 3.79 -14.59 3.53
N LEU A 195 2.68 -14.88 4.21
CA LEU A 195 2.63 -14.83 5.67
C LEU A 195 3.60 -15.85 6.31
N GLN A 196 3.71 -17.06 5.78
CA GLN A 196 4.68 -18.05 6.26
C GLN A 196 6.14 -17.58 6.10
N ALA A 197 6.46 -16.97 4.95
CA ALA A 197 7.78 -16.41 4.68
C ALA A 197 8.09 -15.21 5.60
N VAL A 198 7.09 -14.37 5.88
CA VAL A 198 7.19 -13.26 6.84
C VAL A 198 7.36 -13.78 8.26
N GLY A 199 6.63 -14.82 8.67
CA GLY A 199 6.80 -15.50 9.95
C GLY A 199 8.24 -16.00 10.14
N SER A 200 8.81 -16.61 9.10
CA SER A 200 10.20 -17.04 9.09
C SER A 200 11.18 -15.87 9.21
N SER A 201 10.88 -14.72 8.59
CA SER A 201 11.71 -13.52 8.66
C SER A 201 11.64 -12.86 10.04
N LEU A 202 10.45 -12.79 10.65
CA LEU A 202 10.23 -12.29 12.01
C LEU A 202 11.11 -13.04 13.03
N LEU A 203 11.15 -14.37 12.94
CA LEU A 203 11.97 -15.22 13.82
C LEU A 203 13.48 -15.02 13.64
N LYS A 204 13.92 -14.51 12.49
CA LYS A 204 15.34 -14.21 12.20
C LYS A 204 15.76 -12.81 12.67
N ASN A 205 14.84 -12.00 13.17
CA ASN A 205 15.08 -10.62 13.58
C ASN A 205 14.67 -10.37 15.05
N PRO A 206 15.20 -11.15 16.03
CA PRO A 206 14.79 -11.06 17.43
C PRO A 206 15.14 -9.72 18.08
N GLU A 207 16.11 -8.98 17.56
CA GLU A 207 16.43 -7.62 18.05
C GLU A 207 15.23 -6.66 17.90
N MET A 208 14.49 -6.76 16.80
CA MET A 208 13.34 -5.89 16.50
C MET A 208 12.01 -6.49 16.95
N PHE A 209 11.85 -7.81 16.81
CA PHE A 209 10.55 -8.49 16.98
C PHE A 209 10.51 -9.46 18.16
N GLY A 210 11.59 -9.56 18.94
CA GLY A 210 11.75 -10.50 20.05
C GLY A 210 11.82 -11.97 19.61
N GLU A 211 12.08 -12.87 20.56
CA GLU A 211 12.25 -14.31 20.32
C GLU A 211 11.03 -14.99 19.68
N SER A 212 9.82 -14.49 19.95
CA SER A 212 8.60 -15.02 19.32
C SER A 212 8.41 -14.52 17.88
N GLY A 213 9.17 -13.51 17.44
CA GLY A 213 8.92 -12.83 16.18
C GLY A 213 7.55 -12.15 16.15
N ARG A 214 7.21 -11.36 17.18
CA ARG A 214 5.93 -10.64 17.26
C ARG A 214 6.04 -9.29 16.55
N PRO A 215 5.23 -8.99 15.51
CA PRO A 215 5.24 -7.68 14.85
C PRO A 215 5.06 -6.50 15.82
N GLY A 216 4.18 -6.64 16.81
CA GLY A 216 3.91 -5.65 17.84
C GLY A 216 5.12 -5.24 18.68
N ASN A 217 6.16 -6.05 18.77
CA ASN A 217 7.41 -5.68 19.48
C ASN A 217 8.18 -4.57 18.74
N LEU A 218 7.81 -4.24 17.50
CA LEU A 218 8.28 -3.04 16.82
C LEU A 218 7.97 -1.76 17.60
N VAL A 219 6.89 -1.76 18.40
CA VAL A 219 6.55 -0.66 19.31
C VAL A 219 7.69 -0.41 20.29
N ASP A 220 8.12 -1.45 21.00
CA ASP A 220 9.22 -1.37 21.96
C ASP A 220 10.51 -0.94 21.28
N TYR A 221 10.84 -1.56 20.15
CA TYR A 221 12.06 -1.26 19.40
C TYR A 221 12.13 0.22 19.04
N LEU A 222 11.08 0.77 18.41
CA LEU A 222 11.05 2.18 18.01
C LEU A 222 11.05 3.13 19.21
N MET A 223 10.36 2.78 20.29
CA MET A 223 10.39 3.56 21.53
C MET A 223 11.79 3.62 22.15
N THR A 224 12.57 2.53 22.09
CA THR A 224 13.97 2.55 22.57
C THR A 224 14.84 3.48 21.71
N LYS A 225 14.63 3.51 20.39
CA LYS A 225 15.35 4.40 19.48
C LYS A 225 14.98 5.87 19.68
N ALA A 226 13.75 6.15 20.10
CA ALA A 226 13.27 7.50 20.40
C ALA A 226 14.00 8.16 21.60
N SER A 227 14.76 7.39 22.40
CA SER A 227 15.57 7.88 23.52
C SER A 227 14.79 8.77 24.51
N GLY A 228 13.51 8.45 24.74
CA GLY A 228 12.60 9.19 25.63
C GLY A 228 11.90 10.39 25.00
N SER A 229 12.20 10.73 23.74
CA SER A 229 11.43 11.74 23.00
C SER A 229 10.06 11.19 22.56
N LYS A 230 9.12 12.10 22.29
CA LYS A 230 7.81 11.78 21.67
C LYS A 230 7.84 11.94 20.14
N THR A 231 9.00 11.74 19.54
CA THR A 231 9.20 11.81 18.08
C THR A 231 9.86 10.52 17.60
N LEU A 232 9.26 9.86 16.62
CA LEU A 232 9.78 8.67 15.96
C LEU A 232 10.26 9.01 14.55
N SER A 233 11.27 8.29 14.08
CA SER A 233 11.78 8.47 12.73
C SER A 233 11.06 7.57 11.74
N TYR A 234 10.39 8.16 10.74
CA TYR A 234 9.72 7.39 9.69
C TYR A 234 10.71 6.56 8.87
N GLU A 235 11.92 7.08 8.67
CA GLU A 235 13.03 6.37 8.02
C GLU A 235 13.47 5.13 8.81
N GLN A 236 13.44 5.19 10.15
CA GLN A 236 13.74 4.03 10.99
C GLN A 236 12.64 2.96 10.88
N LEU A 237 11.35 3.36 10.90
CA LEU A 237 10.24 2.45 10.66
C LEU A 237 10.37 1.78 9.29
N TRP A 238 10.62 2.58 8.25
CA TRP A 238 10.86 2.09 6.89
C TRP A 238 11.99 1.05 6.84
N SER A 239 13.14 1.35 7.43
CA SER A 239 14.29 0.44 7.45
C SER A 239 13.96 -0.87 8.16
N CYS A 240 13.25 -0.83 9.29
CA CYS A 240 12.82 -2.05 10.00
C CYS A 240 11.92 -2.92 9.11
N LEU A 241 10.95 -2.30 8.43
CA LEU A 241 10.02 -3.02 7.55
C LEU A 241 10.72 -3.58 6.30
N GLN A 242 11.64 -2.84 5.69
CA GLN A 242 12.40 -3.34 4.53
C GLN A 242 13.31 -4.52 4.92
N THR A 243 14.04 -4.42 6.02
CA THR A 243 14.85 -5.53 6.53
C THR A 243 13.99 -6.77 6.77
N LEU A 244 12.79 -6.59 7.30
CA LEU A 244 11.87 -7.68 7.56
C LEU A 244 11.26 -8.30 6.29
N LEU A 245 10.75 -7.47 5.37
CA LEU A 245 9.89 -7.94 4.28
C LEU A 245 10.65 -8.36 3.03
N ILE A 246 11.82 -7.76 2.75
CA ILE A 246 12.58 -8.07 1.52
C ILE A 246 12.88 -9.57 1.35
N PRO A 247 13.29 -10.32 2.41
CA PRO A 247 13.50 -11.76 2.30
C PRO A 247 12.24 -12.60 2.05
N SER A 248 11.05 -12.03 2.27
CA SER A 248 9.78 -12.75 2.21
C SER A 248 9.06 -12.63 0.87
N TRP A 249 9.49 -11.73 -0.01
CA TRP A 249 8.90 -11.60 -1.33
C TRP A 249 9.21 -12.81 -2.21
N PRO A 250 8.32 -13.14 -3.18
CA PRO A 250 8.54 -14.27 -4.07
C PRO A 250 9.84 -14.14 -4.88
N GLY A 251 10.42 -15.29 -5.25
CA GLY A 251 11.70 -15.34 -5.97
C GLY A 251 11.67 -14.82 -7.42
N ASN A 252 10.49 -14.45 -7.94
CA ASN A 252 10.34 -13.84 -9.26
C ASN A 252 10.53 -12.32 -9.26
N ARG A 253 10.87 -11.71 -8.11
CA ARG A 253 11.22 -10.30 -7.99
C ARG A 253 12.64 -10.02 -8.50
N THR A 254 12.89 -8.77 -8.85
CA THR A 254 14.20 -8.33 -9.32
C THR A 254 15.29 -8.63 -8.28
N VAL A 255 16.40 -9.14 -8.79
CA VAL A 255 17.60 -9.47 -8.05
C VAL A 255 18.69 -8.51 -8.49
N PHE A 256 19.29 -7.80 -7.54
CA PHE A 256 20.38 -6.85 -7.76
C PHE A 256 21.63 -7.34 -7.03
N ASN A 257 22.73 -7.55 -7.76
CA ASN A 257 23.98 -8.13 -7.23
C ASN A 257 23.75 -9.42 -6.41
N GLY A 258 22.89 -10.31 -6.91
CA GLY A 258 22.57 -11.59 -6.28
C GLY A 258 21.64 -11.51 -5.06
N GLN A 259 21.10 -10.34 -4.73
CA GLN A 259 20.17 -10.15 -3.61
C GLN A 259 18.81 -9.62 -4.09
N PRO A 260 17.68 -10.15 -3.57
CA PRO A 260 16.36 -9.62 -3.91
C PRO A 260 16.21 -8.19 -3.39
N ILE A 261 15.49 -7.38 -4.17
CA ILE A 261 15.15 -6.00 -3.85
C ILE A 261 13.63 -5.75 -3.89
N GLY A 262 12.82 -6.80 -3.79
CA GLY A 262 11.37 -6.67 -3.60
C GLY A 262 10.64 -6.05 -4.79
N ASP A 263 9.72 -5.12 -4.51
CA ASP A 263 8.91 -4.42 -5.51
C ASP A 263 9.72 -3.28 -6.13
N ALA A 264 10.65 -3.66 -6.99
CA ALA A 264 11.50 -2.80 -7.80
C ALA A 264 11.76 -3.51 -9.13
N TRP A 265 11.68 -2.79 -10.24
CA TRP A 265 11.65 -3.40 -11.59
C TRP A 265 12.54 -2.65 -12.57
N PRO A 266 13.23 -3.34 -13.49
CA PRO A 266 13.84 -2.68 -14.65
C PRO A 266 12.81 -1.84 -15.40
N LEU A 267 13.24 -0.70 -15.94
CA LEU A 267 12.38 0.20 -16.71
C LEU A 267 13.15 0.74 -17.92
N GLU A 268 12.60 0.59 -19.11
CA GLU A 268 13.26 1.00 -20.36
C GLU A 268 13.55 2.50 -20.42
N VAL A 269 12.61 3.36 -19.99
CA VAL A 269 12.84 4.82 -19.92
C VAL A 269 14.07 5.17 -19.07
N LEU A 270 14.25 4.48 -17.93
CA LEU A 270 15.41 4.70 -17.07
C LEU A 270 16.70 4.17 -17.72
N THR A 271 16.60 3.10 -18.51
CA THR A 271 17.71 2.57 -19.29
C THR A 271 18.17 3.57 -20.34
N ASP A 272 17.25 4.12 -21.15
CA ASP A 272 17.53 5.17 -22.12
C ASP A 272 18.22 6.38 -21.46
N ILE A 273 17.65 6.89 -20.36
CA ILE A 273 18.21 8.04 -19.63
C ILE A 273 19.64 7.74 -19.16
N ALA A 274 19.88 6.55 -18.62
CA ALA A 274 21.19 6.17 -18.13
C ALA A 274 22.21 6.01 -19.27
N ASP A 275 21.80 5.45 -20.41
CA ASP A 275 22.64 5.32 -21.60
C ASP A 275 23.00 6.69 -22.19
N GLU A 276 22.03 7.61 -22.31
CA GLU A 276 22.25 9.00 -22.75
C GLU A 276 23.25 9.75 -21.87
N GLN A 277 23.24 9.47 -20.56
CA GLN A 277 24.14 10.08 -19.57
C GLN A 277 25.50 9.35 -19.45
N GLY A 278 25.69 8.24 -20.15
CA GLY A 278 26.87 7.38 -19.99
C GLY A 278 26.97 6.72 -18.61
N ASP A 279 25.87 6.63 -17.85
CA ASP A 279 25.82 6.01 -16.54
C ASP A 279 25.72 4.49 -16.67
N LYS A 280 26.81 3.80 -16.31
CA LYS A 280 26.93 2.33 -16.38
C LYS A 280 26.39 1.62 -15.14
N GLN A 281 25.88 2.35 -14.14
CA GLN A 281 25.36 1.74 -12.93
C GLN A 281 24.01 1.05 -13.21
N GLU A 282 23.92 -0.24 -12.89
CA GLU A 282 22.68 -1.02 -13.06
C GLU A 282 21.53 -0.48 -12.22
N ARG A 283 21.82 0.06 -11.02
CA ARG A 283 20.79 0.66 -10.16
C ARG A 283 20.00 1.76 -10.87
N SER A 284 20.63 2.51 -11.78
CA SER A 284 20.01 3.63 -12.49
C SER A 284 18.93 3.21 -13.48
N ARG A 285 18.78 1.90 -13.76
CA ARG A 285 17.85 1.31 -14.72
C ARG A 285 16.63 0.66 -14.06
N ILE A 286 16.55 0.71 -12.73
CA ILE A 286 15.53 0.02 -11.93
C ILE A 286 14.65 1.06 -11.26
N GLN A 287 13.34 1.00 -11.42
CA GLN A 287 12.38 1.78 -10.64
C GLN A 287 11.96 0.99 -9.38
N PRO A 288 12.34 1.42 -8.17
CA PRO A 288 11.77 0.88 -6.95
C PRO A 288 10.40 1.48 -6.62
N PHE A 289 9.55 0.71 -5.95
CA PHE A 289 8.23 1.15 -5.47
C PHE A 289 8.01 0.77 -4.02
N HIS A 290 8.28 -0.49 -3.66
CA HIS A 290 8.09 -1.01 -2.30
C HIS A 290 6.71 -0.67 -1.72
N LYS A 291 5.69 -0.68 -2.57
CA LYS A 291 4.38 -0.06 -2.29
C LYS A 291 3.72 -0.67 -1.06
N LEU A 292 3.76 -2.00 -0.92
CA LEU A 292 3.14 -2.67 0.23
C LEU A 292 3.87 -2.32 1.54
N THR A 293 5.20 -2.28 1.53
CA THR A 293 6.01 -1.82 2.67
C THR A 293 5.60 -0.39 3.08
N GLN A 294 5.39 0.48 2.10
CA GLN A 294 5.03 1.88 2.36
C GLN A 294 3.63 2.03 2.91
N TRP A 295 2.68 1.30 2.34
CA TRP A 295 1.31 1.30 2.82
C TRP A 295 1.20 0.68 4.23
N LEU A 296 2.03 -0.31 4.56
CA LEU A 296 2.19 -0.80 5.93
C LEU A 296 2.76 0.29 6.84
N ALA A 297 3.82 0.98 6.44
CA ALA A 297 4.43 2.04 7.22
C ALA A 297 3.44 3.17 7.54
N TYR A 298 2.65 3.63 6.55
CA TYR A 298 1.56 4.59 6.78
C TYR A 298 0.51 4.06 7.74
N SER A 299 0.07 2.81 7.56
CA SER A 299 -0.93 2.19 8.42
C SER A 299 -0.48 2.04 9.88
N LEU A 300 0.79 1.70 10.10
CA LEU A 300 1.35 1.58 11.45
C LEU A 300 1.57 2.95 12.09
N SER A 301 2.01 3.95 11.33
CA SER A 301 2.32 5.29 11.85
C SER A 301 1.15 5.91 12.62
N VAL A 302 -0.06 5.77 12.08
CA VAL A 302 -1.31 6.24 12.69
C VAL A 302 -1.60 5.61 14.05
N ILE A 303 -1.17 4.36 14.26
CA ILE A 303 -1.37 3.65 15.55
C ILE A 303 -0.54 4.34 16.64
N PHE A 304 0.72 4.66 16.35
CA PHE A 304 1.61 5.33 17.30
C PHE A 304 1.13 6.74 17.65
N GLU A 305 0.60 7.48 16.67
CA GLU A 305 -0.01 8.80 16.88
C GLU A 305 -1.25 8.68 17.77
N ARG A 306 -2.25 7.89 17.36
CA ARG A 306 -3.55 7.81 18.03
C ARG A 306 -3.46 7.19 19.41
N GLN A 307 -2.69 6.11 19.55
CA GLN A 307 -2.54 5.45 20.84
C GLN A 307 -1.52 6.20 21.68
N MET A 308 -0.28 6.34 21.24
CA MET A 308 0.79 6.72 22.15
C MET A 308 1.16 8.21 22.12
N GLY A 309 0.53 9.00 21.25
CA GLY A 309 0.79 10.44 21.10
C GLY A 309 2.20 10.73 20.57
N TYR A 310 2.76 9.84 19.77
CA TYR A 310 4.03 10.11 19.07
C TYR A 310 3.78 11.00 17.85
N ASN A 311 4.76 11.82 17.54
CA ASN A 311 4.88 12.48 16.24
C ASN A 311 5.91 11.75 15.39
N TRP A 312 5.85 11.94 14.08
CA TRP A 312 6.80 11.37 13.14
C TRP A 312 7.63 12.46 12.48
N GLU A 313 8.96 12.33 12.54
CA GLU A 313 9.86 13.09 11.69
C GLU A 313 10.07 12.38 10.35
N LYS A 314 10.38 13.15 9.31
CA LYS A 314 10.68 12.65 7.97
C LYS A 314 9.52 11.91 7.28
N MET A 315 8.27 12.19 7.66
CA MET A 315 7.10 11.61 6.99
C MET A 315 7.01 12.04 5.52
N GLU A 316 7.57 13.19 5.16
CA GLU A 316 7.67 13.71 3.80
C GLU A 316 8.54 12.84 2.87
N LEU A 317 9.33 11.92 3.43
CA LEU A 317 10.02 10.89 2.62
C LEU A 317 9.02 9.91 1.98
N GLY A 318 7.86 9.70 2.59
CA GLY A 318 6.79 8.91 2.00
C GLY A 318 6.34 9.51 0.65
N THR A 319 5.98 8.64 -0.30
CA THR A 319 5.54 8.99 -1.65
C THR A 319 4.05 8.70 -1.84
N GLY A 320 3.51 9.11 -2.99
CA GLY A 320 2.25 8.56 -3.47
C GLY A 320 2.33 7.03 -3.62
N LEU A 321 1.19 6.34 -3.45
CA LEU A 321 1.13 4.89 -3.63
C LEU A 321 0.70 4.57 -5.07
N PRO A 322 1.56 3.91 -5.88
CA PRO A 322 1.29 3.63 -7.29
C PRO A 322 0.43 2.38 -7.47
N GLU A 323 -0.75 2.38 -6.85
CA GLU A 323 -1.78 1.39 -7.09
C GLU A 323 -2.76 1.86 -8.16
N TYR A 324 -3.51 0.91 -8.71
CA TYR A 324 -4.30 1.09 -9.92
C TYR A 324 -5.41 2.14 -9.79
N ARG A 325 -5.89 2.48 -8.59
CA ARG A 325 -6.91 3.53 -8.41
C ARG A 325 -6.32 4.92 -8.51
N ASN A 326 -5.23 5.18 -7.80
CA ASN A 326 -4.46 6.40 -7.92
C ASN A 326 -3.94 6.59 -9.35
N GLY A 327 -3.37 5.54 -9.96
CA GLY A 327 -2.91 5.58 -11.35
C GLY A 327 -4.06 5.74 -12.34
N GLY A 328 -5.21 5.15 -12.04
CA GLY A 328 -6.40 5.15 -12.89
C GLY A 328 -6.98 6.54 -13.10
N VAL A 329 -6.94 7.41 -12.07
CA VAL A 329 -7.39 8.82 -12.19
C VAL A 329 -6.69 9.53 -13.34
N PHE A 330 -5.38 9.35 -13.47
CA PHE A 330 -4.59 10.03 -14.51
C PHE A 330 -4.88 9.49 -15.91
N VAL A 331 -5.30 8.23 -16.03
CA VAL A 331 -5.68 7.63 -17.32
C VAL A 331 -7.11 8.00 -17.69
N ASP A 332 -8.06 7.87 -16.76
CA ASP A 332 -9.48 8.16 -16.98
C ASP A 332 -9.74 9.64 -17.29
N LEU A 333 -8.92 10.55 -16.74
CA LEU A 333 -8.99 11.99 -17.03
C LEU A 333 -7.99 12.44 -18.12
N GLY A 334 -7.31 11.50 -18.77
CA GLY A 334 -6.52 11.75 -19.97
C GLY A 334 -5.18 12.47 -19.76
N VAL A 335 -4.66 12.53 -18.54
CA VAL A 335 -3.28 12.98 -18.26
C VAL A 335 -2.26 11.99 -18.83
N LEU A 336 -2.57 10.69 -18.75
CA LEU A 336 -1.81 9.61 -19.37
C LEU A 336 -2.67 8.90 -20.40
N LYS A 337 -2.15 8.70 -21.59
CA LYS A 337 -2.82 7.93 -22.66
C LYS A 337 -1.88 6.82 -23.11
N LEU A 338 -2.35 5.57 -23.09
CA LEU A 338 -1.60 4.48 -23.70
C LEU A 338 -1.37 4.77 -25.18
N LYS A 339 -0.15 4.53 -25.65
CA LYS A 339 0.15 4.61 -27.08
C LYS A 339 -0.64 3.56 -27.86
N PRO A 340 -0.94 3.81 -29.15
CA PRO A 340 -1.82 2.94 -29.93
C PRO A 340 -1.40 1.48 -29.97
N ASP A 341 -0.10 1.21 -30.09
CA ASP A 341 0.43 -0.15 -30.20
C ASP A 341 0.27 -0.92 -28.87
N ASP A 342 0.60 -0.28 -27.73
CA ASP A 342 0.39 -0.86 -26.40
C ASP A 342 -1.09 -1.09 -26.11
N LEU A 343 -1.95 -0.10 -26.44
CA LEU A 343 -3.40 -0.25 -26.29
C LEU A 343 -3.92 -1.45 -27.08
N GLN A 344 -3.51 -1.60 -28.33
CA GLN A 344 -3.93 -2.71 -29.17
C GLN A 344 -3.41 -4.05 -28.62
N ALA A 345 -2.14 -4.13 -28.23
CA ALA A 345 -1.54 -5.33 -27.65
C ALA A 345 -2.24 -5.73 -26.33
N GLY A 346 -2.51 -4.77 -25.45
CA GLY A 346 -3.21 -4.99 -24.19
C GLY A 346 -4.64 -5.46 -24.39
N LYS A 347 -5.37 -4.90 -25.38
CA LYS A 347 -6.73 -5.37 -25.71
C LYS A 347 -6.71 -6.82 -26.20
N VAL A 348 -5.77 -7.16 -27.08
CA VAL A 348 -5.56 -8.55 -27.55
C VAL A 348 -5.28 -9.48 -26.37
N SER A 349 -4.40 -9.09 -25.45
CA SER A 349 -4.10 -9.89 -24.24
C SER A 349 -5.33 -10.12 -23.36
N SER A 350 -6.17 -9.09 -23.20
CA SER A 350 -7.35 -9.14 -22.34
C SER A 350 -8.53 -9.92 -22.93
N GLY A 351 -8.61 -10.00 -24.26
CA GLY A 351 -9.80 -10.48 -24.99
C GLY A 351 -11.03 -9.56 -24.88
N GLN A 352 -10.87 -8.31 -24.41
CA GLN A 352 -11.93 -7.34 -24.19
C GLN A 352 -11.48 -5.90 -24.51
N GLU A 353 -12.36 -4.93 -24.27
CA GLU A 353 -12.10 -3.51 -24.58
C GLU A 353 -11.04 -2.85 -23.70
N LEU A 354 -10.84 -3.33 -22.47
CA LEU A 354 -9.84 -2.77 -21.56
C LEU A 354 -8.50 -3.48 -21.73
N PRO A 355 -7.39 -2.75 -21.90
CA PRO A 355 -6.09 -3.36 -22.04
C PRO A 355 -5.66 -4.07 -20.75
N GLN A 356 -4.97 -5.21 -20.90
CA GLN A 356 -4.43 -5.98 -19.79
C GLN A 356 -2.94 -6.25 -19.97
N PHE A 357 -2.18 -6.11 -18.88
CA PHE A 357 -0.74 -6.37 -18.86
C PHE A 357 -0.30 -7.08 -17.59
N ASP A 358 0.85 -7.75 -17.64
CA ASP A 358 1.49 -8.32 -16.45
C ASP A 358 2.00 -7.20 -15.52
N ALA A 359 1.90 -7.41 -14.21
CA ALA A 359 2.30 -6.40 -13.23
C ALA A 359 3.80 -6.04 -13.27
N SER A 360 4.64 -6.91 -13.84
CA SER A 360 6.07 -6.69 -14.08
C SER A 360 6.41 -6.18 -15.48
N SER A 361 5.42 -6.00 -16.36
CA SER A 361 5.64 -5.46 -17.70
C SER A 361 6.11 -4.01 -17.68
N ASP A 362 6.92 -3.61 -18.66
CA ASP A 362 7.45 -2.24 -18.76
C ASP A 362 6.32 -1.19 -18.81
N VAL A 363 5.19 -1.50 -19.48
CA VAL A 363 3.97 -0.68 -19.48
C VAL A 363 3.47 -0.39 -18.06
N VAL A 364 3.33 -1.42 -17.22
CA VAL A 364 2.82 -1.25 -15.85
C VAL A 364 3.87 -0.57 -14.97
N VAL A 365 5.16 -0.87 -15.14
CA VAL A 365 6.24 -0.23 -14.40
C VAL A 365 6.33 1.26 -14.74
N GLU A 366 6.26 1.64 -16.02
CA GLU A 366 6.22 3.04 -16.46
C GLU A 366 4.99 3.77 -15.90
N TRP A 367 3.81 3.14 -15.96
CA TRP A 367 2.58 3.71 -15.41
C TRP A 367 2.67 3.94 -13.90
N ARG A 368 3.22 2.98 -13.16
CA ARG A 368 3.43 3.10 -11.71
C ARG A 368 4.45 4.19 -11.39
N ALA A 369 5.54 4.30 -12.16
CA ALA A 369 6.54 5.37 -11.99
C ALA A 369 5.91 6.76 -12.20
N MET A 370 5.13 6.91 -13.28
CA MET A 370 4.38 8.13 -13.54
C MET A 370 3.34 8.41 -12.47
N THR A 371 2.68 7.38 -11.93
CA THR A 371 1.71 7.56 -10.84
C THR A 371 2.36 8.14 -9.58
N VAL A 372 3.56 7.66 -9.19
CA VAL A 372 4.31 8.23 -8.06
C VAL A 372 4.55 9.72 -8.28
N ALA A 373 5.08 10.09 -9.45
CA ALA A 373 5.41 11.49 -9.74
C ALA A 373 4.16 12.38 -9.86
N LEU A 374 3.13 11.92 -10.55
CA LEU A 374 1.89 12.68 -10.77
C LEU A 374 1.09 12.89 -9.49
N LEU A 375 1.20 12.02 -8.48
CA LEU A 375 0.61 12.24 -7.17
C LEU A 375 1.32 13.39 -6.43
N ASP A 376 2.65 13.50 -6.53
CA ASP A 376 3.39 14.65 -5.97
C ASP A 376 3.02 15.95 -6.72
N GLU A 377 2.87 15.93 -8.04
CA GLU A 377 2.41 17.08 -8.83
C GLU A 377 0.97 17.49 -8.50
N LEU A 378 0.05 16.53 -8.42
CA LEU A 378 -1.33 16.76 -8.00
C LEU A 378 -1.38 17.36 -6.60
N HIS A 379 -0.57 16.85 -5.67
CA HIS A 379 -0.49 17.37 -4.31
C HIS A 379 -0.10 18.84 -4.29
N GLN A 380 0.91 19.24 -5.07
CA GLN A 380 1.35 20.64 -5.18
C GLN A 380 0.26 21.55 -5.78
N VAL A 381 -0.46 21.09 -6.80
CA VAL A 381 -1.57 21.84 -7.40
C VAL A 381 -2.71 22.03 -6.39
N LEU A 382 -3.07 20.97 -5.66
CA LEU A 382 -4.10 21.05 -4.62
C LEU A 382 -3.66 21.97 -3.48
N GLN A 383 -2.43 21.83 -2.98
CA GLN A 383 -1.86 22.73 -1.98
C GLN A 383 -2.03 24.21 -2.37
N SER A 384 -1.73 24.54 -3.63
CA SER A 384 -1.90 25.91 -4.15
C SER A 384 -3.37 26.38 -4.16
N ARG A 385 -4.33 25.48 -4.39
CA ARG A 385 -5.78 25.77 -4.40
C ARG A 385 -6.40 25.87 -3.00
N TYR A 386 -5.88 25.12 -2.05
CA TYR A 386 -6.39 25.08 -0.67
C TYR A 386 -5.74 26.14 0.24
N LYS A 387 -4.50 26.57 -0.06
CA LYS A 387 -3.79 27.61 0.69
C LYS A 387 -4.57 28.92 0.88
N PRO A 388 -5.28 29.49 -0.11
CA PRO A 388 -6.12 30.67 0.11
C PRO A 388 -7.27 30.47 1.10
N ARG A 389 -7.68 29.22 1.35
CA ARG A 389 -8.69 28.84 2.34
C ARG A 389 -8.11 28.54 3.73
N GLY A 390 -6.78 28.67 3.91
CA GLY A 390 -6.10 28.30 5.14
C GLY A 390 -6.04 26.79 5.39
N VAL A 391 -6.20 25.99 4.34
CA VAL A 391 -6.21 24.52 4.42
C VAL A 391 -4.90 23.98 3.87
N GLU A 392 -4.24 23.13 4.66
CA GLU A 392 -3.02 22.41 4.27
C GLU A 392 -3.30 20.91 4.34
N LEU A 393 -3.37 20.26 3.18
CA LEU A 393 -3.63 18.82 3.09
C LEU A 393 -2.30 18.07 3.08
N SER A 394 -2.05 17.17 4.03
CA SER A 394 -0.92 16.25 3.90
C SER A 394 -1.08 15.36 2.66
N LEU A 395 0.03 14.78 2.17
CA LEU A 395 -0.01 13.82 1.05
C LEU A 395 -0.98 12.67 1.38
N LEU A 396 -0.93 12.14 2.60
CA LEU A 396 -1.79 11.03 3.04
C LEU A 396 -3.27 11.40 3.08
N GLN A 397 -3.61 12.63 3.46
CA GLN A 397 -5.00 13.11 3.39
C GLN A 397 -5.46 13.27 1.94
N MET A 398 -4.58 13.76 1.06
CA MET A 398 -4.85 13.84 -0.38
C MET A 398 -5.08 12.46 -1.00
N LEU A 399 -4.29 11.45 -0.61
CA LEU A 399 -4.51 10.09 -1.07
C LEU A 399 -5.87 9.55 -0.61
N GLU A 400 -6.18 9.67 0.69
CA GLU A 400 -7.40 9.10 1.29
C GLU A 400 -8.69 9.75 0.76
N ALA A 401 -8.82 11.05 0.92
CA ALA A 401 -10.04 11.79 0.55
C ALA A 401 -10.06 12.21 -0.92
N GLY A 402 -8.90 12.20 -1.59
CA GLY A 402 -8.73 12.71 -2.94
C GLY A 402 -8.50 11.61 -3.96
N SER A 403 -7.25 11.34 -4.31
CA SER A 403 -6.90 10.55 -5.50
C SER A 403 -7.42 9.11 -5.43
N TRP A 404 -7.30 8.43 -4.29
CA TRP A 404 -7.73 7.03 -4.16
C TRP A 404 -9.25 6.92 -4.31
N LYS A 405 -9.99 7.81 -3.61
CA LYS A 405 -11.44 7.89 -3.68
C LYS A 405 -11.93 8.26 -5.08
N SER A 406 -11.32 9.28 -5.68
CA SER A 406 -11.63 9.74 -7.04
C SER A 406 -11.43 8.64 -8.08
N GLY A 407 -10.34 7.87 -7.96
CA GLY A 407 -10.09 6.72 -8.85
C GLY A 407 -11.18 5.65 -8.74
N ARG A 408 -11.82 5.50 -7.57
CA ARG A 408 -12.97 4.58 -7.43
C ARG A 408 -14.23 5.13 -8.06
N GLU A 409 -14.49 6.42 -7.88
CA GLU A 409 -15.69 7.07 -8.40
C GLU A 409 -15.65 7.06 -9.93
N LEU A 410 -14.52 7.47 -10.53
CA LEU A 410 -14.29 7.37 -11.98
C LEU A 410 -14.39 5.92 -12.50
N ALA A 411 -13.78 4.95 -11.81
CA ALA A 411 -13.91 3.55 -12.19
C ALA A 411 -15.38 3.08 -12.19
N ALA A 412 -16.19 3.52 -11.23
CA ALA A 412 -17.61 3.18 -11.17
C ALA A 412 -18.46 3.94 -12.20
N GLU A 413 -18.08 5.19 -12.54
CA GLU A 413 -18.74 6.00 -13.57
C GLU A 413 -18.47 5.44 -14.97
N HIS A 414 -17.21 5.14 -15.28
CA HIS A 414 -16.80 4.67 -16.61
C HIS A 414 -17.04 3.18 -16.83
N ARG A 415 -16.99 2.37 -15.76
CA ARG A 415 -17.11 0.90 -15.82
C ARG A 415 -18.08 0.41 -14.73
N PRO A 416 -19.38 0.72 -14.82
CA PRO A 416 -20.34 0.48 -13.73
C PRO A 416 -20.46 -0.98 -13.30
N ASP A 417 -20.29 -1.92 -14.22
CA ASP A 417 -20.44 -3.35 -13.96
C ASP A 417 -19.28 -3.93 -13.16
N THR A 418 -18.04 -3.54 -13.49
CA THR A 418 -16.81 -4.12 -12.92
C THR A 418 -16.14 -3.20 -11.92
N LYS A 419 -16.30 -1.88 -12.06
CA LYS A 419 -15.63 -0.84 -11.26
C LYS A 419 -14.12 -1.03 -11.23
N CYS A 420 -13.57 -1.56 -12.32
CA CYS A 420 -12.15 -1.87 -12.46
C CYS A 420 -11.37 -0.65 -12.96
N SER A 421 -10.06 -0.73 -12.87
CA SER A 421 -9.15 0.27 -13.42
C SER A 421 -9.25 0.38 -14.95
N PRO A 422 -8.92 1.54 -15.56
CA PRO A 422 -8.78 1.69 -17.01
C PRO A 422 -7.76 0.74 -17.65
N ILE A 423 -6.79 0.26 -16.87
CA ILE A 423 -5.80 -0.74 -17.28
C ILE A 423 -5.87 -1.90 -16.30
N LEU A 424 -6.06 -3.11 -16.83
CA LEU A 424 -6.13 -4.34 -16.05
C LEU A 424 -4.72 -4.87 -15.80
N VAL A 425 -4.46 -5.28 -14.56
CA VAL A 425 -3.17 -5.81 -14.14
C VAL A 425 -3.31 -7.27 -13.76
N ILE A 426 -2.54 -8.13 -14.41
CA ILE A 426 -2.40 -9.54 -14.01
C ILE A 426 -1.44 -9.57 -12.82
N SER A 427 -1.95 -9.91 -11.64
CA SER A 427 -1.16 -10.06 -10.41
C SER A 427 -1.41 -11.42 -9.78
N ASP A 428 -0.35 -11.98 -9.18
CA ASP A 428 -0.36 -13.25 -8.44
C ASP A 428 -0.88 -13.13 -7.00
N GLY A 429 -1.39 -11.95 -6.63
CA GLY A 429 -1.80 -11.65 -5.26
C GLY A 429 -0.62 -11.37 -4.32
N THR A 430 0.54 -10.98 -4.87
CA THR A 430 1.70 -10.50 -4.09
C THR A 430 2.32 -9.22 -4.64
N LEU A 431 1.77 -8.66 -5.72
CA LEU A 431 2.07 -7.32 -6.23
C LEU A 431 0.80 -6.45 -6.18
N TYR A 432 0.94 -5.23 -5.65
CA TYR A 432 -0.14 -4.45 -5.03
C TYR A 432 -0.34 -3.06 -5.61
#